data_AF-A0A542D9L1-F1
#
_entry.id   AF-A0A542D9L1-F1
#
_cell.length_a   1.000
_cell.length_b   1.000
_cell.length_c   1.000
_cell.angle_alpha   90.00
_cell.angle_beta   90.00
_cell.angle_gamma   90.00
#
_symmetry.space_group_name_H-M   'P 1'
#
loop_
_entity.id
_entity.type
_entity.pdbx_description
1 polymer ?
#
loop_
_entity_poly.entity_id
_entity_poly.type
_entity_poly.pdbx_seq_one_letter_code
_entity_poly.pdbx_strand_id
1 'polypeptide(L)'
;MRLVVGIGLRAGTPYAELEGAVAGLPGEVELLVTLEGRETEPALQQLADHLGAKLCTFSEEELGKQTVPNPSDQVSRLKGTPSVAEAAVLAAGAELLVPKYKTHNATVAVGRLPAAGYGVHEQEVVHRVIAERRDVREGFLQLEVDDEKLTRVLEAAHRAPSVGLSQPWDFLLIRDLATRTKVHELAIRQRDLFAQSLPNERRQAFDGLKIEAILDAPLNIAVTCDPGRGGRHVLGRHADPRTTWFSAAIAIQNLWLAARAEGLGVGWVSFFGPQEVAEVLGLPPHIELVGYLCVGYVDHFAPAPELIRSGWAKRRPLSWAIHEEVWGRRSTSIVDDAHEAAPNAVPATGQRIRVVVGGDATNLASAEALVVDLHEDKPDHDFGVLWRPARTPEEAEEYGVEIARDLALQGAGHLDVRTATDSPAAKALAEGLKAGASACGLTHSCA
;
A
#
# COMPACT_ATOMS: atom_id res chain seq x y z
N MET A 1 3.54 23.59 -17.98
CA MET A 1 3.07 23.88 -16.59
C MET A 1 1.67 24.42 -16.69
N ARG A 2 0.74 23.96 -15.85
CA ARG A 2 -0.65 24.42 -15.84
C ARG A 2 -0.78 25.61 -14.89
N LEU A 3 -1.13 26.77 -15.44
CA LEU A 3 -1.15 28.03 -14.72
C LEU A 3 -2.58 28.48 -14.40
N VAL A 4 -2.70 29.15 -13.26
CA VAL A 4 -3.90 29.89 -12.84
C VAL A 4 -3.50 31.34 -12.70
N VAL A 5 -4.23 32.23 -13.35
CA VAL A 5 -4.00 33.66 -13.23
C VAL A 5 -5.17 34.30 -12.48
N GLY A 6 -4.88 34.78 -11.29
CA GLY A 6 -5.83 35.54 -10.48
C GLY A 6 -5.80 37.01 -10.86
N ILE A 7 -6.96 37.59 -11.14
CA ILE A 7 -7.08 38.99 -11.57
C ILE A 7 -8.07 39.72 -10.68
N GLY A 8 -7.61 40.77 -10.01
CA GLY A 8 -8.48 41.79 -9.41
C GLY A 8 -8.42 43.04 -10.27
N LEU A 9 -9.56 43.54 -10.76
CA LEU A 9 -9.59 44.69 -11.68
C LEU A 9 -10.64 45.73 -11.31
N ARG A 10 -10.43 46.94 -11.78
CA ARG A 10 -11.45 48.00 -11.82
C ARG A 10 -12.34 47.82 -13.05
N ALA A 11 -13.55 48.37 -13.00
CA ALA A 11 -14.45 48.35 -14.13
C ALA A 11 -13.85 49.14 -15.32
N GLY A 12 -13.89 48.56 -16.52
CA GLY A 12 -13.36 49.18 -17.72
C GLY A 12 -11.84 49.13 -17.88
N THR A 13 -11.13 48.27 -17.13
CA THR A 13 -9.71 47.98 -17.38
C THR A 13 -9.50 47.55 -18.85
N PRO A 14 -8.54 48.14 -19.59
CA PRO A 14 -8.29 47.78 -20.98
C PRO A 14 -7.74 46.36 -21.14
N TYR A 15 -8.15 45.65 -22.20
CA TYR A 15 -7.62 44.32 -22.55
C TYR A 15 -6.09 44.30 -22.68
N ALA A 16 -5.51 45.28 -23.39
CA ALA A 16 -4.06 45.37 -23.59
C ALA A 16 -3.26 45.46 -22.27
N GLU A 17 -3.86 46.00 -21.21
CA GLU A 17 -3.24 46.03 -19.90
C GLU A 17 -3.16 44.64 -19.27
N LEU A 18 -4.23 43.84 -19.38
CA LEU A 18 -4.25 42.47 -18.87
C LEU A 18 -3.40 41.53 -19.72
N GLU A 19 -3.45 41.67 -21.05
CA GLU A 19 -2.61 40.92 -21.99
C GLU A 19 -1.13 41.15 -21.69
N GLY A 20 -0.71 42.40 -21.50
CA GLY A 20 0.66 42.74 -21.13
C GLY A 20 1.08 42.20 -19.76
N ALA A 21 0.14 42.09 -18.81
CA ALA A 21 0.42 41.53 -17.49
C ALA A 21 0.71 40.03 -17.56
N VAL A 22 0.01 39.27 -18.41
CA VAL A 22 0.19 37.82 -18.53
C VAL A 22 1.18 37.42 -19.63
N ALA A 23 1.76 38.40 -20.35
CA ALA A 23 2.71 38.13 -21.41
C ALA A 23 3.99 37.47 -20.86
N GLY A 24 4.42 36.38 -21.49
CA GLY A 24 5.68 35.70 -21.17
C GLY A 24 5.63 34.71 -20.00
N LEU A 25 4.44 34.33 -19.53
CA LEU A 25 4.31 33.29 -18.51
C LEU A 25 4.83 31.92 -19.04
N PRO A 26 5.62 31.17 -18.24
CA PRO A 26 6.28 29.93 -18.69
C PRO A 26 5.35 28.71 -18.61
N GLY A 27 4.18 28.77 -19.25
CA GLY A 27 3.21 27.68 -19.24
C GLY A 27 1.90 28.01 -19.94
N GLU A 28 0.99 27.04 -19.95
CA GLU A 28 -0.36 27.17 -20.47
C GLU A 28 -1.27 27.65 -19.33
N VAL A 29 -2.00 28.73 -19.55
CA VAL A 29 -2.98 29.25 -18.59
C VAL A 29 -4.27 28.46 -18.74
N GLU A 30 -4.57 27.61 -17.76
CA GLU A 30 -5.75 26.76 -17.76
C GLU A 30 -6.97 27.50 -17.18
N LEU A 31 -6.75 28.31 -16.12
CA LEU A 31 -7.80 29.07 -15.47
C LEU A 31 -7.46 30.56 -15.35
N LEU A 32 -8.45 31.40 -15.64
CA LEU A 32 -8.52 32.76 -15.13
C LEU A 32 -9.47 32.78 -13.94
N VAL A 33 -9.04 33.37 -12.83
CA VAL A 33 -9.82 33.38 -11.59
C VAL A 33 -10.00 34.80 -11.06
N THR A 34 -11.21 35.14 -10.64
CA THR A 34 -11.53 36.48 -10.12
C THR A 34 -12.64 36.42 -9.07
N LEU A 35 -13.03 37.58 -8.55
CA LEU A 35 -14.17 37.73 -7.64
C LEU A 35 -15.49 37.70 -8.44
N GLU A 36 -16.51 37.05 -7.89
CA GLU A 36 -17.89 37.14 -8.42
C GLU A 36 -18.34 38.59 -8.67
N GLY A 37 -19.10 38.78 -9.75
CA GLY A 37 -19.51 40.08 -10.27
C GLY A 37 -18.49 40.75 -11.19
N ARG A 38 -17.34 40.12 -11.46
CA ARG A 38 -16.32 40.59 -12.42
C ARG A 38 -16.25 39.76 -13.70
N GLU A 39 -16.93 38.62 -13.75
CA GLU A 39 -16.95 37.72 -14.90
C GLU A 39 -17.46 38.38 -16.18
N THR A 40 -18.28 39.42 -16.09
CA THR A 40 -18.83 40.13 -17.26
C THR A 40 -17.92 41.26 -17.77
N GLU A 41 -16.78 41.53 -17.12
CA GLU A 41 -15.85 42.56 -17.58
C GLU A 41 -15.28 42.18 -18.97
N PRO A 42 -15.46 43.02 -20.01
CA PRO A 42 -15.11 42.65 -21.39
C PRO A 42 -13.64 42.24 -21.56
N ALA A 43 -12.73 42.90 -20.85
CA ALA A 43 -11.30 42.59 -20.92
C ALA A 43 -10.95 41.21 -20.33
N LEU A 44 -11.70 40.74 -19.31
CA LEU A 44 -11.50 39.39 -18.75
C LEU A 44 -12.00 38.31 -19.69
N GLN A 45 -13.17 38.50 -20.30
CA GLN A 45 -13.72 37.58 -21.29
C GLN A 45 -12.79 37.45 -22.49
N GLN A 46 -12.34 38.60 -23.02
CA GLN A 46 -11.39 38.62 -24.14
C GLN A 46 -10.05 37.95 -23.80
N LEU A 47 -9.56 38.11 -22.57
CA LEU A 47 -8.34 37.44 -22.12
C LEU A 47 -8.54 35.92 -21.96
N ALA A 48 -9.67 35.49 -21.42
CA ALA A 48 -10.01 34.07 -21.29
C ALA A 48 -10.00 33.40 -22.67
N ASP A 49 -10.68 34.02 -23.64
CA ASP A 49 -10.74 33.54 -25.02
C ASP A 49 -9.36 33.52 -25.68
N HIS A 50 -8.56 34.58 -25.51
CA HIS A 50 -7.21 34.66 -26.08
C HIS A 50 -6.30 33.55 -25.58
N LEU A 51 -6.39 33.22 -24.28
CA LEU A 51 -5.57 32.19 -23.65
C LEU A 51 -6.13 30.78 -23.81
N GLY A 52 -7.38 30.62 -24.28
CA GLY A 52 -8.11 29.35 -24.21
C GLY A 52 -8.39 28.89 -22.77
N ALA A 53 -8.36 29.83 -21.81
CA ALA A 53 -8.47 29.56 -20.39
C ALA A 53 -9.93 29.59 -19.94
N LYS A 54 -10.31 28.72 -19.00
CA LYS A 54 -11.64 28.78 -18.38
C LYS A 54 -11.67 29.91 -17.34
N LEU A 55 -12.63 30.83 -17.48
CA LEU A 55 -12.90 31.83 -16.46
C LEU A 55 -13.75 31.24 -15.32
N CYS A 56 -13.26 31.32 -14.09
CA CYS A 56 -13.94 30.90 -12.88
C CYS A 56 -14.00 32.07 -11.89
N THR A 57 -15.05 32.10 -11.07
CA THR A 57 -15.23 33.12 -10.03
C THR A 57 -15.34 32.47 -8.67
N PHE A 58 -15.00 33.25 -7.65
CA PHE A 58 -15.17 32.88 -6.25
C PHE A 58 -15.89 33.98 -5.50
N SER A 59 -16.71 33.60 -4.53
CA SER A 59 -17.42 34.50 -3.64
C SER A 59 -16.47 35.23 -2.68
N GLU A 60 -16.92 36.36 -2.12
CA GLU A 60 -16.17 37.10 -1.11
C GLU A 60 -15.84 36.22 0.12
N GLU A 61 -16.73 35.29 0.48
CA GLU A 61 -16.53 34.35 1.59
C GLU A 61 -15.42 33.34 1.32
N GLU A 62 -15.40 32.73 0.13
CA GLU A 62 -14.35 31.78 -0.27
C GLU A 62 -12.97 32.44 -0.33
N LEU A 63 -12.91 33.66 -0.86
CA LEU A 63 -11.68 34.44 -0.91
C LEU A 63 -11.25 34.94 0.47
N GLY A 64 -12.19 35.25 1.37
CA GLY A 64 -11.93 35.70 2.74
C GLY A 64 -11.27 34.65 3.63
N LYS A 65 -11.46 33.36 3.32
CA LYS A 65 -10.84 32.22 4.04
C LYS A 65 -9.36 32.02 3.71
N GLN A 66 -8.85 32.64 2.64
CA GLN A 66 -7.49 32.40 2.17
C GLN A 66 -6.48 33.24 2.94
N THR A 67 -5.37 32.62 3.35
CA THR A 67 -4.20 33.35 3.88
C THR A 67 -3.30 33.74 2.71
N VAL A 68 -3.18 35.03 2.45
CA VAL A 68 -2.43 35.58 1.30
C VAL A 68 -1.14 36.27 1.75
N PRO A 69 -0.06 36.24 0.94
CA PRO A 69 1.21 36.85 1.32
C PRO A 69 1.16 38.38 1.30
N ASN A 70 0.31 38.99 0.46
CA ASN A 70 0.18 40.44 0.36
C ASN A 70 -1.28 40.86 0.58
N PRO A 71 -1.75 41.04 1.81
CA PRO A 71 -3.12 41.54 2.05
C PRO A 71 -3.30 43.00 1.57
N SER A 72 -4.54 43.48 1.48
CA SER A 72 -4.87 44.87 1.16
C SER A 72 -6.02 45.38 2.03
N ASP A 73 -5.73 46.32 2.93
CA ASP A 73 -6.72 46.91 3.83
C ASP A 73 -7.91 47.56 3.11
N GLN A 74 -7.68 48.07 1.89
CA GLN A 74 -8.73 48.64 1.07
C GLN A 74 -9.67 47.55 0.54
N VAL A 75 -9.11 46.43 0.05
CA VAL A 75 -9.89 45.31 -0.45
C VAL A 75 -10.63 44.63 0.70
N SER A 76 -9.98 44.42 1.85
CA SER A 76 -10.63 43.85 3.04
C SER A 76 -11.83 44.68 3.48
N ARG A 77 -11.70 46.02 3.49
CA ARG A 77 -12.81 46.93 3.87
C ARG A 77 -13.95 46.96 2.85
N LEU A 78 -13.65 46.87 1.57
CA LEU A 78 -14.66 47.02 0.50
C LEU A 78 -15.32 45.71 0.07
N LYS A 79 -14.62 44.58 0.24
CA LYS A 79 -14.95 43.28 -0.37
C LYS A 79 -14.81 42.09 0.58
N GLY A 80 -14.52 42.33 1.86
CA GLY A 80 -14.40 41.26 2.86
C GLY A 80 -13.25 40.26 2.63
N THR A 81 -12.40 40.46 1.62
CA THR A 81 -11.30 39.56 1.25
C THR A 81 -9.94 40.26 1.38
N PRO A 82 -8.88 39.56 1.85
CA PRO A 82 -7.56 40.15 1.96
C PRO A 82 -6.90 40.48 0.60
N SER A 83 -7.29 39.82 -0.48
CA SER A 83 -6.75 40.04 -1.84
C SER A 83 -7.68 39.40 -2.86
N VAL A 84 -8.00 40.05 -3.99
CA VAL A 84 -8.77 39.37 -5.05
C VAL A 84 -7.86 38.41 -5.83
N ALA A 85 -6.75 38.91 -6.37
CA ALA A 85 -5.88 38.13 -7.23
C ALA A 85 -5.24 36.91 -6.54
N GLU A 86 -4.58 37.11 -5.40
CA GLU A 86 -3.91 35.99 -4.70
C GLU A 86 -4.91 35.04 -4.06
N ALA A 87 -5.97 35.54 -3.42
CA ALA A 87 -6.94 34.66 -2.80
C ALA A 87 -7.66 33.81 -3.85
N ALA A 88 -7.96 34.35 -5.03
CA ALA A 88 -8.60 33.57 -6.09
C ALA A 88 -7.68 32.47 -6.64
N VAL A 89 -6.36 32.72 -6.74
CA VAL A 89 -5.37 31.68 -7.08
C VAL A 89 -5.36 30.58 -6.02
N LEU A 90 -5.32 30.94 -4.74
CA LEU A 90 -5.28 29.96 -3.64
C LEU A 90 -6.60 29.19 -3.51
N ALA A 91 -7.74 29.86 -3.68
CA ALA A 91 -9.08 29.25 -3.67
C ALA A 91 -9.26 28.24 -4.81
N ALA A 92 -8.56 28.43 -5.94
CA ALA A 92 -8.51 27.45 -7.02
C ALA A 92 -7.63 26.22 -6.72
N GLY A 93 -7.03 26.13 -5.53
CA GLY A 93 -6.14 25.04 -5.13
C GLY A 93 -4.76 25.11 -5.78
N ALA A 94 -4.35 26.27 -6.27
CA ALA A 94 -3.04 26.46 -6.89
C ALA A 94 -1.99 26.95 -5.88
N GLU A 95 -0.75 26.51 -6.08
CA GLU A 95 0.42 27.04 -5.38
C GLU A 95 0.82 28.38 -6.01
N LEU A 96 0.93 29.44 -5.21
CA LEU A 96 1.29 30.76 -5.70
C LEU A 96 2.76 30.81 -6.14
N LEU A 97 2.99 31.11 -7.42
CA LEU A 97 4.34 31.27 -8.00
C LEU A 97 4.78 32.73 -8.02
N VAL A 98 3.86 33.60 -8.43
CA VAL A 98 4.08 35.05 -8.51
C VAL A 98 3.03 35.69 -7.61
N PRO A 99 3.44 36.28 -6.47
CA PRO A 99 2.54 37.07 -5.64
C PRO A 99 1.95 38.25 -6.41
N LYS A 100 0.89 38.87 -5.88
CA LYS A 100 0.20 39.93 -6.63
C LYS A 100 1.16 41.05 -6.99
N TYR A 101 1.15 41.43 -8.26
CA TYR A 101 1.72 42.69 -8.71
C TYR A 101 0.61 43.58 -9.25
N LYS A 102 0.85 44.89 -9.24
CA LYS A 102 -0.12 45.90 -9.65
C LYS A 102 0.21 46.39 -11.06
N THR A 103 -0.82 46.48 -11.89
CA THR A 103 -0.83 47.31 -13.09
C THR A 103 -1.57 48.62 -12.77
N HIS A 104 -1.97 49.39 -13.78
CA HIS A 104 -2.64 50.67 -13.58
C HIS A 104 -4.05 50.51 -12.97
N ASN A 105 -4.81 49.53 -13.48
CA ASN A 105 -6.21 49.27 -13.13
C ASN A 105 -6.45 47.84 -12.62
N ALA A 106 -5.44 46.99 -12.56
CA ALA A 106 -5.56 45.62 -12.07
C ALA A 106 -4.44 45.19 -11.11
N THR A 107 -4.69 44.08 -10.45
CA THR A 107 -3.72 43.26 -9.73
C THR A 107 -3.77 41.88 -10.34
N VAL A 108 -2.59 41.32 -10.61
CA VAL A 108 -2.47 39.99 -11.19
C VAL A 108 -1.57 39.15 -10.29
N ALA A 109 -1.97 37.91 -10.06
CA ALA A 109 -1.20 36.90 -9.36
C ALA A 109 -1.18 35.62 -10.19
N VAL A 110 -0.12 34.83 -10.08
CA VAL A 110 0.04 33.60 -10.87
C VAL A 110 0.31 32.43 -9.95
N GLY A 111 -0.45 31.37 -10.11
CA GLY A 111 -0.23 30.10 -9.43
C GLY A 111 -0.07 28.92 -10.39
N ARG A 112 0.44 27.81 -9.85
CA ARG A 112 0.57 26.53 -10.52
C ARG A 112 -0.43 25.55 -9.92
N LEU A 113 -1.23 24.90 -10.78
CA LEU A 113 -2.06 23.77 -10.33
C LEU A 113 -1.21 22.52 -10.20
N PRO A 114 -1.45 21.68 -9.18
CA PRO A 114 -0.94 20.31 -9.18
C PRO A 114 -1.51 19.54 -10.39
N ALA A 115 -0.93 18.39 -10.74
CA ALA A 115 -1.54 17.52 -11.74
C ALA A 115 -2.95 17.11 -11.28
N ALA A 116 -3.92 17.10 -12.20
CA ALA A 116 -5.28 16.70 -11.88
C ALA A 116 -5.30 15.23 -11.42
N GLY A 117 -5.91 14.98 -10.25
CA GLY A 117 -6.29 13.64 -9.82
C GLY A 117 -7.62 13.21 -10.47
N TYR A 118 -8.03 11.98 -10.19
CA TYR A 118 -9.37 11.48 -10.56
C TYR A 118 -10.46 12.17 -9.73
N GLY A 119 -11.70 12.19 -10.22
CA GLY A 119 -12.85 12.68 -9.46
C GLY A 119 -13.14 11.82 -8.23
N VAL A 120 -13.93 12.36 -7.29
CA VAL A 120 -14.22 11.68 -5.99
C VAL A 120 -14.85 10.31 -6.22
N HIS A 121 -15.77 10.19 -7.18
CA HIS A 121 -16.43 8.92 -7.48
C HIS A 121 -15.43 7.87 -8.01
N GLU A 122 -14.55 8.25 -8.92
CA GLU A 122 -13.51 7.35 -9.44
C GLU A 122 -12.51 6.95 -8.34
N GLN A 123 -12.15 7.88 -7.45
CA GLN A 123 -11.32 7.59 -6.27
C GLN A 123 -12.00 6.56 -5.36
N GLU A 124 -13.28 6.75 -5.04
CA GLU A 124 -14.07 5.80 -4.25
C GLU A 124 -14.10 4.41 -4.88
N VAL A 125 -14.29 4.33 -6.20
CA VAL A 125 -14.27 3.04 -6.93
C VAL A 125 -12.91 2.36 -6.79
N VAL A 126 -11.81 3.09 -6.99
CA VAL A 126 -10.44 2.55 -6.83
C VAL A 126 -10.22 2.04 -5.42
N HIS A 127 -10.54 2.83 -4.40
CA HIS A 127 -10.40 2.43 -2.99
C HIS A 127 -11.26 1.22 -2.64
N ARG A 128 -12.49 1.15 -3.16
CA ARG A 128 -13.39 0.02 -2.95
C ARG A 128 -12.83 -1.26 -3.55
N VAL A 129 -12.34 -1.24 -4.79
CA VAL A 129 -11.74 -2.43 -5.43
C VAL A 129 -10.51 -2.92 -4.64
N ILE A 130 -9.66 -2.00 -4.17
CA ILE A 130 -8.49 -2.34 -3.34
C ILE A 130 -8.91 -2.95 -2.00
N ALA A 131 -9.95 -2.41 -1.36
CA ALA A 131 -10.41 -2.85 -0.04
C ALA A 131 -11.21 -4.17 -0.10
N GLU A 132 -11.95 -4.40 -1.18
CA GLU A 132 -12.89 -5.53 -1.32
C GLU A 132 -12.32 -6.72 -2.09
N ARG A 133 -11.21 -6.59 -2.83
CA ARG A 133 -10.57 -7.77 -3.44
C ARG A 133 -10.23 -8.81 -2.37
N ARG A 134 -10.41 -10.08 -2.69
CA ARG A 134 -10.12 -11.20 -1.78
C ARG A 134 -9.18 -12.18 -2.45
N ASP A 135 -8.43 -12.87 -1.61
CA ASP A 135 -7.72 -14.09 -1.98
C ASP A 135 -8.70 -15.26 -1.88
N VAL A 136 -9.32 -15.59 -3.01
CA VAL A 136 -10.46 -16.51 -3.06
C VAL A 136 -9.97 -17.95 -3.13
N ARG A 137 -10.52 -18.80 -2.26
CA ARG A 137 -10.17 -20.23 -2.17
C ARG A 137 -11.40 -21.14 -2.20
N GLU A 138 -12.59 -20.55 -2.16
CA GLU A 138 -13.89 -21.24 -2.13
C GLU A 138 -14.89 -20.50 -3.00
N GLY A 139 -15.96 -21.19 -3.40
CA GLY A 139 -17.06 -20.58 -4.15
C GLY A 139 -16.80 -20.38 -5.64
N PHE A 140 -15.69 -20.90 -6.19
CA PHE A 140 -15.45 -20.88 -7.64
C PHE A 140 -16.53 -21.68 -8.38
N LEU A 141 -17.09 -21.06 -9.40
CA LEU A 141 -18.08 -21.66 -10.29
C LEU A 141 -17.37 -22.37 -11.45
N GLN A 142 -17.92 -23.50 -11.88
CA GLN A 142 -17.50 -24.22 -13.09
C GLN A 142 -18.02 -23.53 -14.37
N LEU A 143 -17.87 -22.20 -14.43
CA LEU A 143 -18.20 -21.36 -15.58
C LEU A 143 -16.91 -20.93 -16.25
N GLU A 144 -16.83 -21.12 -17.57
CA GLU A 144 -15.67 -20.66 -18.32
C GLU A 144 -15.48 -19.15 -18.19
N VAL A 145 -14.22 -18.73 -18.03
CA VAL A 145 -13.85 -17.31 -18.04
C VAL A 145 -13.89 -16.82 -19.47
N ASP A 146 -14.75 -15.82 -19.72
CA ASP A 146 -14.88 -15.13 -21.00
C ASP A 146 -13.55 -14.54 -21.48
N ASP A 147 -13.21 -14.76 -22.74
CA ASP A 147 -11.91 -14.39 -23.32
C ASP A 147 -11.73 -12.88 -23.46
N GLU A 148 -12.80 -12.10 -23.67
CA GLU A 148 -12.71 -10.63 -23.72
C GLU A 148 -12.41 -10.07 -22.32
N LYS A 149 -13.08 -10.57 -21.30
CA LYS A 149 -12.79 -10.24 -19.89
C LYS A 149 -11.37 -10.63 -19.52
N LEU A 150 -10.96 -11.86 -19.84
CA LEU A 150 -9.60 -12.34 -19.55
C LEU A 150 -8.56 -11.45 -20.23
N THR A 151 -8.81 -11.03 -21.47
CA THR A 151 -7.94 -10.11 -22.20
C THR A 151 -7.79 -8.77 -21.46
N ARG A 152 -8.89 -8.13 -21.03
CA ARG A 152 -8.83 -6.87 -20.25
C ARG A 152 -8.07 -7.03 -18.93
N VAL A 153 -8.23 -8.17 -18.27
CA VAL A 153 -7.50 -8.52 -17.03
C VAL A 153 -5.99 -8.65 -17.29
N LEU A 154 -5.59 -9.35 -18.35
CA LEU A 154 -4.18 -9.51 -18.74
C LEU A 154 -3.56 -8.21 -19.25
N GLU A 155 -4.32 -7.37 -19.97
CA GLU A 155 -3.89 -6.03 -20.37
C GLU A 155 -3.63 -5.14 -19.17
N ALA A 156 -4.47 -5.20 -18.13
CA ALA A 156 -4.23 -4.48 -16.88
C ALA A 156 -2.93 -4.94 -16.21
N ALA A 157 -2.68 -6.26 -16.18
CA ALA A 157 -1.42 -6.82 -15.70
C ALA A 157 -0.22 -6.29 -16.50
N HIS A 158 -0.34 -6.26 -17.84
CA HIS A 158 0.71 -5.81 -18.74
C HIS A 158 1.03 -4.30 -18.66
N ARG A 159 0.11 -3.50 -18.12
CA ARG A 159 0.30 -2.06 -17.82
C ARG A 159 1.07 -1.80 -16.52
N ALA A 160 1.49 -2.84 -15.79
CA ALA A 160 2.29 -2.65 -14.59
C ALA A 160 3.64 -1.97 -14.90
N PRO A 161 4.18 -1.16 -13.97
CA PRO A 161 5.55 -0.71 -14.08
C PRO A 161 6.51 -1.90 -14.00
N SER A 162 7.65 -1.78 -14.68
CA SER A 162 8.76 -2.74 -14.56
C SER A 162 10.10 -2.04 -14.56
N VAL A 163 11.07 -2.66 -13.90
CA VAL A 163 12.45 -2.18 -13.88
C VAL A 163 12.95 -1.99 -15.32
N GLY A 164 13.33 -0.77 -15.68
CA GLY A 164 13.80 -0.42 -17.02
C GLY A 164 12.82 -0.74 -18.15
N LEU A 165 11.51 -0.78 -17.88
CA LEU A 165 10.48 -1.23 -18.83
C LEU A 165 10.76 -2.64 -19.38
N SER A 166 11.40 -3.51 -18.58
CA SER A 166 11.81 -4.85 -19.02
C SER A 166 10.65 -5.81 -19.26
N GLN A 167 9.49 -5.56 -18.65
CA GLN A 167 8.28 -6.39 -18.73
C GLN A 167 8.61 -7.90 -18.63
N PRO A 168 9.27 -8.34 -17.54
CA PRO A 168 9.89 -9.66 -17.44
C PRO A 168 8.88 -10.81 -17.36
N TRP A 169 7.59 -10.51 -17.24
CA TRP A 169 6.54 -11.49 -16.99
C TRP A 169 6.02 -12.16 -18.26
N ASP A 170 5.62 -13.43 -18.12
CA ASP A 170 4.70 -14.10 -19.03
C ASP A 170 3.53 -14.71 -18.23
N PHE A 171 2.41 -14.97 -18.91
CA PHE A 171 1.19 -15.53 -18.32
C PHE A 171 0.83 -16.84 -19.01
N LEU A 172 1.08 -17.97 -18.36
CA LEU A 172 0.72 -19.29 -18.89
C LEU A 172 -0.69 -19.67 -18.40
N LEU A 173 -1.63 -19.73 -19.33
CA LEU A 173 -3.03 -20.10 -19.07
C LEU A 173 -3.18 -21.63 -19.03
N ILE A 174 -3.67 -22.17 -17.92
CA ILE A 174 -3.77 -23.60 -17.65
C ILE A 174 -5.23 -23.96 -17.39
N ARG A 175 -5.89 -24.56 -18.38
CA ARG A 175 -7.27 -25.08 -18.27
C ARG A 175 -7.30 -26.60 -18.11
N ASP A 176 -6.30 -27.28 -18.66
CA ASP A 176 -6.18 -28.74 -18.67
C ASP A 176 -6.24 -29.32 -17.25
N LEU A 177 -7.20 -30.22 -17.02
CA LEU A 177 -7.44 -30.82 -15.72
C LEU A 177 -6.25 -31.68 -15.28
N ALA A 178 -5.63 -32.44 -16.18
CA ALA A 178 -4.52 -33.33 -15.83
C ALA A 178 -3.31 -32.54 -15.30
N THR A 179 -3.01 -31.41 -15.93
CA THR A 179 -1.96 -30.48 -15.48
C THR A 179 -2.32 -29.88 -14.12
N ARG A 180 -3.56 -29.41 -13.93
CA ARG A 180 -4.02 -28.85 -12.65
C ARG A 180 -3.98 -29.89 -11.52
N THR A 181 -4.31 -31.16 -11.80
CA THR A 181 -4.21 -32.26 -10.83
C THR A 181 -2.78 -32.46 -10.35
N LYS A 182 -1.79 -32.45 -11.25
CA LYS A 182 -0.37 -32.57 -10.86
C LYS A 182 0.08 -31.43 -9.94
N VAL A 183 -0.31 -30.19 -10.23
CA VAL A 183 0.02 -29.03 -9.37
C VAL A 183 -0.71 -29.12 -8.02
N HIS A 184 -1.96 -29.56 -8.03
CA HIS A 184 -2.75 -29.77 -6.80
C HIS A 184 -2.08 -30.82 -5.88
N GLU A 185 -1.55 -31.91 -6.42
CA GLU A 185 -0.83 -32.91 -5.63
C GLU A 185 0.41 -32.33 -4.93
N LEU A 186 1.13 -31.41 -5.58
CA LEU A 186 2.23 -30.67 -4.94
C LEU A 186 1.72 -29.80 -3.79
N ALA A 187 0.60 -29.08 -4.02
CA ALA A 187 -0.06 -28.24 -3.01
C ALA A 187 -0.46 -29.02 -1.76
N ILE A 188 -1.07 -30.19 -1.94
CA ILE A 188 -1.50 -31.06 -0.85
C ILE A 188 -0.30 -31.60 -0.07
N ARG A 189 0.77 -32.03 -0.75
CA ARG A 189 1.99 -32.52 -0.08
C ARG A 189 2.60 -31.45 0.83
N GLN A 190 2.73 -30.22 0.34
CA GLN A 190 3.29 -29.14 1.16
C GLN A 190 2.34 -28.73 2.29
N ARG A 191 1.02 -28.77 2.07
CA ARG A 191 0.02 -28.55 3.12
C ARG A 191 0.23 -29.53 4.27
N ASP A 192 0.40 -30.82 3.95
CA ASP A 192 0.60 -31.86 4.95
C ASP A 192 1.93 -31.69 5.71
N LEU A 193 3.01 -31.30 5.01
CA LEU A 193 4.30 -30.97 5.64
C LEU A 193 4.20 -29.75 6.57
N PHE A 194 3.52 -28.69 6.14
CA PHE A 194 3.30 -27.52 6.97
C PHE A 194 2.45 -27.87 8.20
N ALA A 195 1.34 -28.58 8.02
CA ALA A 195 0.53 -29.09 9.13
C ALA A 195 1.40 -29.88 10.12
N GLN A 196 2.27 -30.76 9.63
CA GLN A 196 3.22 -31.55 10.43
C GLN A 196 4.16 -30.71 11.29
N SER A 197 4.55 -29.54 10.82
CA SER A 197 5.41 -28.61 11.57
C SER A 197 4.68 -27.83 12.68
N LEU A 198 3.35 -27.77 12.65
CA LEU A 198 2.57 -26.97 13.59
C LEU A 198 2.36 -27.65 14.95
N PRO A 199 2.38 -26.88 16.06
CA PRO A 199 1.87 -27.32 17.35
C PRO A 199 0.41 -27.78 17.27
N ASN A 200 -0.01 -28.68 18.17
CA ASN A 200 -1.33 -29.35 18.11
C ASN A 200 -2.51 -28.37 17.99
N GLU A 201 -2.56 -27.33 18.83
CA GLU A 201 -3.64 -26.33 18.78
C GLU A 201 -3.64 -25.54 17.46
N ARG A 202 -2.45 -25.19 16.93
CA ARG A 202 -2.32 -24.49 15.65
C ARG A 202 -2.74 -25.38 14.49
N ARG A 203 -2.39 -26.67 14.55
CA ARG A 203 -2.79 -27.65 13.55
C ARG A 203 -4.30 -27.80 13.46
N GLN A 204 -4.99 -27.92 14.60
CA GLN A 204 -6.46 -28.01 14.62
C GLN A 204 -7.12 -26.79 13.97
N ALA A 205 -6.62 -25.59 14.24
CA ALA A 205 -7.10 -24.37 13.57
C ALA A 205 -6.76 -24.36 12.07
N PHE A 206 -5.60 -24.88 11.68
CA PHE A 206 -5.15 -24.96 10.28
C PHE A 206 -5.96 -25.96 9.46
N ASP A 207 -6.33 -27.10 10.03
CA ASP A 207 -7.05 -28.17 9.32
C ASP A 207 -8.42 -27.71 8.77
N GLY A 208 -9.02 -26.68 9.37
CA GLY A 208 -10.25 -26.05 8.88
C GLY A 208 -10.04 -25.01 7.77
N LEU A 209 -8.79 -24.69 7.40
CA LEU A 209 -8.48 -23.68 6.40
C LEU A 209 -8.20 -24.32 5.04
N LYS A 210 -8.94 -23.88 4.03
CA LYS A 210 -8.59 -24.15 2.65
C LYS A 210 -7.42 -23.26 2.21
N ILE A 211 -6.42 -23.86 1.58
CA ILE A 211 -5.15 -23.22 1.19
C ILE A 211 -4.99 -22.99 -0.32
N GLU A 212 -5.86 -23.61 -1.12
CA GLU A 212 -5.81 -23.56 -2.59
C GLU A 212 -7.19 -23.79 -3.20
N ALA A 213 -7.31 -23.53 -4.50
CA ALA A 213 -8.51 -23.80 -5.30
C ALA A 213 -8.16 -24.26 -6.72
N ILE A 214 -7.05 -24.99 -6.88
CA ILE A 214 -6.43 -25.34 -8.16
C ILE A 214 -7.39 -26.12 -9.05
N LEU A 215 -8.18 -27.02 -8.44
CA LEU A 215 -9.14 -27.86 -9.15
C LEU A 215 -10.53 -27.21 -9.24
N ASP A 216 -10.88 -26.34 -8.28
CA ASP A 216 -12.18 -25.66 -8.26
C ASP A 216 -12.24 -24.52 -9.28
N ALA A 217 -11.15 -23.78 -9.46
CA ALA A 217 -11.12 -22.70 -10.44
C ALA A 217 -11.01 -23.26 -11.87
N PRO A 218 -11.84 -22.81 -12.83
CA PRO A 218 -11.83 -23.31 -14.21
C PRO A 218 -10.59 -22.88 -15.01
N LEU A 219 -9.86 -21.87 -14.53
CA LEU A 219 -8.64 -21.36 -15.15
C LEU A 219 -7.59 -21.14 -14.07
N ASN A 220 -6.39 -21.69 -14.30
CA ASN A 220 -5.21 -21.31 -13.52
C ASN A 220 -4.27 -20.49 -14.40
N ILE A 221 -3.53 -19.55 -13.81
CA ILE A 221 -2.53 -18.74 -14.49
C ILE A 221 -1.21 -18.88 -13.74
N ALA A 222 -0.22 -19.48 -14.38
CA ALA A 222 1.16 -19.43 -13.89
C ALA A 222 1.80 -18.14 -14.43
N VAL A 223 2.14 -17.24 -13.51
CA VAL A 223 2.82 -15.98 -13.82
C VAL A 223 4.30 -16.18 -13.58
N THR A 224 5.08 -16.02 -14.64
CA THR A 224 6.51 -16.30 -14.64
C THR A 224 7.34 -15.01 -14.70
N CYS A 225 8.65 -15.15 -14.54
CA CYS A 225 9.64 -14.10 -14.74
C CYS A 225 10.77 -14.68 -15.60
N ASP A 226 11.16 -13.96 -16.65
CA ASP A 226 12.43 -14.10 -17.35
C ASP A 226 13.40 -13.03 -16.82
N PRO A 227 14.33 -13.37 -15.91
CA PRO A 227 15.27 -12.41 -15.35
C PRO A 227 16.23 -11.84 -16.41
N GLY A 228 16.41 -12.53 -17.55
CA GLY A 228 17.27 -12.17 -18.67
C GLY A 228 16.62 -11.23 -19.69
N ARG A 229 15.29 -11.07 -19.66
CA ARG A 229 14.54 -10.24 -20.61
C ARG A 229 15.06 -8.79 -20.62
N GLY A 230 15.07 -8.17 -21.80
CA GLY A 230 15.61 -6.82 -22.02
C GLY A 230 17.14 -6.77 -22.20
N GLY A 231 17.83 -7.92 -22.20
CA GLY A 231 19.28 -7.99 -22.47
C GLY A 231 20.14 -7.42 -21.34
N ARG A 232 21.44 -7.22 -21.55
CA ARG A 232 22.41 -6.94 -20.46
C ARG A 232 22.18 -5.60 -19.72
N HIS A 233 21.63 -4.59 -20.39
CA HIS A 233 21.65 -3.19 -19.94
C HIS A 233 20.28 -2.65 -19.54
N VAL A 234 19.46 -3.45 -18.86
CA VAL A 234 18.18 -3.01 -18.29
C VAL A 234 18.42 -1.98 -17.19
N LEU A 235 17.85 -0.79 -17.36
CA LEU A 235 17.93 0.31 -16.40
C LEU A 235 17.36 -0.11 -15.04
N GLY A 236 18.14 0.09 -13.97
CA GLY A 236 17.72 -0.24 -12.60
C GLY A 236 17.95 -1.69 -12.17
N ARG A 237 18.15 -2.65 -13.09
CA ARG A 237 18.36 -4.07 -12.73
C ARG A 237 19.79 -4.38 -12.28
N HIS A 238 20.77 -3.59 -12.74
CA HIS A 238 22.19 -3.88 -12.50
C HIS A 238 22.54 -3.96 -11.01
N ALA A 239 21.98 -3.08 -10.18
CA ALA A 239 22.25 -3.04 -8.74
C ALA A 239 21.52 -4.14 -7.96
N ASP A 240 20.29 -4.48 -8.37
CA ASP A 240 19.49 -5.53 -7.76
C ASP A 240 18.70 -6.31 -8.81
N PRO A 241 19.15 -7.52 -9.19
CA PRO A 241 18.43 -8.37 -10.14
C PRO A 241 16.99 -8.71 -9.71
N ARG A 242 16.72 -8.76 -8.40
CA ARG A 242 15.41 -9.15 -7.82
C ARG A 242 14.27 -8.25 -8.27
N THR A 243 14.59 -7.04 -8.72
CA THR A 243 13.65 -6.07 -9.28
C THR A 243 12.78 -6.61 -10.42
N THR A 244 13.24 -7.64 -11.14
CA THR A 244 12.43 -8.30 -12.19
C THR A 244 11.27 -9.12 -11.59
N TRP A 245 11.50 -9.90 -10.53
CA TRP A 245 10.44 -10.61 -9.80
C TRP A 245 9.46 -9.62 -9.13
N PHE A 246 9.97 -8.51 -8.58
CA PHE A 246 9.08 -7.46 -8.03
C PHE A 246 8.19 -6.83 -9.12
N SER A 247 8.74 -6.64 -10.32
CA SER A 247 7.98 -6.16 -11.47
C SER A 247 6.83 -7.13 -11.80
N ALA A 248 7.09 -8.44 -11.84
CA ALA A 248 6.06 -9.46 -12.04
C ALA A 248 5.01 -9.50 -10.91
N ALA A 249 5.41 -9.32 -9.65
CA ALA A 249 4.47 -9.23 -8.53
C ALA A 249 3.52 -8.03 -8.65
N ILE A 250 3.99 -6.89 -9.15
CA ILE A 250 3.13 -5.72 -9.41
C ILE A 250 2.15 -6.02 -10.55
N ALA A 251 2.58 -6.74 -11.60
CA ALA A 251 1.68 -7.20 -12.67
C ALA A 251 0.57 -8.12 -12.13
N ILE A 252 0.89 -9.03 -11.21
CA ILE A 252 -0.11 -9.86 -10.51
C ILE A 252 -1.09 -8.99 -9.72
N GLN A 253 -0.61 -7.96 -9.03
CA GLN A 253 -1.49 -7.07 -8.26
C GLN A 253 -2.46 -6.30 -9.15
N ASN A 254 -2.03 -5.84 -10.34
CA ASN A 254 -2.92 -5.23 -11.33
C ASN A 254 -3.95 -6.23 -11.86
N LEU A 255 -3.51 -7.45 -12.19
CA LEU A 255 -4.38 -8.56 -12.61
C LEU A 255 -5.50 -8.79 -11.57
N TRP A 256 -5.13 -8.84 -10.29
CA TRP A 256 -6.06 -9.10 -9.19
C TRP A 256 -7.12 -8.00 -9.04
N LEU A 257 -6.72 -6.73 -9.16
CA LEU A 257 -7.63 -5.60 -9.08
C LEU A 257 -8.59 -5.56 -10.28
N ALA A 258 -8.07 -5.78 -11.49
CA ALA A 258 -8.87 -5.84 -12.70
C ALA A 258 -9.87 -7.01 -12.66
N ALA A 259 -9.43 -8.19 -12.22
CA ALA A 259 -10.29 -9.35 -12.05
C ALA A 259 -11.44 -9.06 -11.08
N ARG A 260 -11.15 -8.42 -9.93
CA ARG A 260 -12.19 -8.01 -8.97
C ARG A 260 -13.21 -7.05 -9.60
N ALA A 261 -12.77 -6.13 -10.45
CA ALA A 261 -13.65 -5.19 -11.16
C ALA A 261 -14.53 -5.90 -12.22
N GLU A 262 -14.02 -6.94 -12.87
CA GLU A 262 -14.74 -7.77 -13.86
C GLU A 262 -15.67 -8.84 -13.24
N GLY A 263 -15.68 -8.94 -11.91
CA GLY A 263 -16.47 -9.92 -11.15
C GLY A 263 -15.83 -11.30 -11.04
N LEU A 264 -14.51 -11.40 -11.27
CA LEU A 264 -13.74 -12.64 -11.15
C LEU A 264 -13.03 -12.72 -9.80
N GLY A 265 -13.07 -13.89 -9.19
CA GLY A 265 -12.23 -14.27 -8.06
C GLY A 265 -10.82 -14.62 -8.53
N VAL A 266 -9.83 -14.29 -7.69
CA VAL A 266 -8.44 -14.70 -7.87
C VAL A 266 -7.93 -15.24 -6.53
N GLY A 267 -7.28 -16.39 -6.56
CA GLY A 267 -6.62 -17.01 -5.42
C GLY A 267 -5.15 -17.30 -5.73
N TRP A 268 -4.22 -16.84 -4.89
CA TRP A 268 -2.79 -17.16 -5.04
C TRP A 268 -2.46 -18.43 -4.26
N VAL A 269 -1.84 -19.40 -4.92
CA VAL A 269 -1.33 -20.62 -4.28
C VAL A 269 0.19 -20.61 -4.23
N SER A 270 0.74 -20.87 -3.05
CA SER A 270 2.19 -20.92 -2.79
C SER A 270 2.62 -22.10 -1.92
N PHE A 271 1.78 -23.13 -1.81
CA PHE A 271 2.06 -24.35 -1.05
C PHE A 271 2.85 -25.36 -1.91
N PHE A 272 3.97 -24.98 -2.49
CA PHE A 272 4.86 -25.89 -3.24
C PHE A 272 6.20 -25.21 -3.51
N GLY A 273 7.22 -25.98 -3.89
CA GLY A 273 8.45 -25.41 -4.44
C GLY A 273 8.20 -24.82 -5.84
N PRO A 274 8.66 -23.59 -6.14
CA PRO A 274 8.52 -23.00 -7.48
C PRO A 274 9.12 -23.88 -8.60
N GLN A 275 10.22 -24.58 -8.31
CA GLN A 275 10.87 -25.50 -9.24
C GLN A 275 10.00 -26.75 -9.55
N GLU A 276 9.30 -27.30 -8.55
CA GLU A 276 8.44 -28.47 -8.76
C GLU A 276 7.29 -28.14 -9.74
N VAL A 277 6.71 -26.94 -9.60
CA VAL A 277 5.67 -26.48 -10.54
C VAL A 277 6.28 -26.17 -11.91
N ALA A 278 7.48 -25.58 -11.97
CA ALA A 278 8.17 -25.34 -13.23
C ALA A 278 8.41 -26.63 -14.02
N GLU A 279 8.80 -27.72 -13.35
CA GLU A 279 8.94 -29.05 -13.95
C GLU A 279 7.61 -29.61 -14.47
N VAL A 280 6.53 -29.51 -13.68
CA VAL A 280 5.19 -29.94 -14.11
C VAL A 280 4.71 -29.19 -15.36
N LEU A 281 5.02 -27.90 -15.44
CA LEU A 281 4.63 -27.03 -16.54
C LEU A 281 5.62 -27.06 -17.72
N GLY A 282 6.77 -27.74 -17.59
CA GLY A 282 7.81 -27.78 -18.62
C GLY A 282 8.42 -26.41 -18.91
N LEU A 283 8.57 -25.55 -17.90
CA LEU A 283 9.14 -24.21 -18.09
C LEU A 283 10.63 -24.32 -18.48
N PRO A 284 11.13 -23.44 -19.37
CA PRO A 284 12.55 -23.37 -19.65
C PRO A 284 13.38 -23.06 -18.39
N PRO A 285 14.64 -23.54 -18.25
CA PRO A 285 15.41 -23.41 -17.02
C PRO A 285 15.70 -21.97 -16.53
N HIS A 286 15.58 -20.97 -17.41
CA HIS A 286 15.79 -19.56 -17.09
C HIS A 286 14.49 -18.83 -16.73
N ILE A 287 13.35 -19.50 -16.86
CA ILE A 287 12.03 -18.95 -16.55
C ILE A 287 11.65 -19.41 -15.15
N GLU A 288 11.38 -18.46 -14.28
CA GLU A 288 11.04 -18.73 -12.90
C GLU A 288 9.57 -18.47 -12.61
N LEU A 289 8.94 -19.33 -11.82
CA LEU A 289 7.58 -19.12 -11.36
C LEU A 289 7.56 -18.03 -10.28
N VAL A 290 6.74 -17.00 -10.49
CA VAL A 290 6.51 -15.94 -9.50
C VAL A 290 5.22 -16.20 -8.72
N GLY A 291 4.12 -16.54 -9.42
CA GLY A 291 2.83 -16.80 -8.78
C GLY A 291 1.99 -17.80 -9.57
N TYR A 292 1.19 -18.59 -8.85
CA TYR A 292 0.22 -19.50 -9.44
C TYR A 292 -1.18 -19.10 -8.98
N LEU A 293 -1.99 -18.64 -9.92
CA LEU A 293 -3.27 -18.00 -9.63
C LEU A 293 -4.42 -18.90 -10.07
N CYS A 294 -5.40 -19.10 -9.20
CA CYS A 294 -6.69 -19.70 -9.51
C CYS A 294 -7.66 -18.57 -9.89
N VAL A 295 -8.30 -18.62 -11.06
CA VAL A 295 -9.12 -17.53 -11.62
C VAL A 295 -10.46 -18.07 -12.10
N GLY A 296 -11.56 -17.39 -11.76
CA GLY A 296 -12.89 -17.81 -12.18
C GLY A 296 -14.01 -16.94 -11.62
N TYR A 297 -15.23 -17.19 -12.07
CA TYR A 297 -16.43 -16.63 -11.43
C TYR A 297 -16.61 -17.23 -10.04
N VAL A 298 -17.16 -16.45 -9.12
CA VAL A 298 -17.42 -16.87 -7.74
C VAL A 298 -18.88 -16.62 -7.38
N ASP A 299 -19.47 -17.47 -6.55
CA ASP A 299 -20.85 -17.30 -6.07
C ASP A 299 -21.00 -16.07 -5.14
N HIS A 300 -19.96 -15.74 -4.38
CA HIS A 300 -19.90 -14.55 -3.54
C HIS A 300 -18.45 -14.13 -3.23
N PHE A 301 -18.26 -12.86 -2.87
CA PHE A 301 -17.02 -12.38 -2.27
C PHE A 301 -17.17 -12.23 -0.77
N ALA A 302 -16.24 -12.83 -0.01
CA ALA A 302 -16.18 -12.70 1.44
C ALA A 302 -16.09 -11.22 1.89
N PRO A 303 -16.82 -10.80 2.95
CA PRO A 303 -16.76 -9.42 3.43
C PRO A 303 -15.39 -9.05 4.03
N ALA A 304 -14.59 -10.03 4.46
CA ALA A 304 -13.26 -9.85 5.03
C ALA A 304 -12.30 -10.99 4.61
N PRO A 305 -10.96 -10.80 4.72
CA PRO A 305 -9.98 -11.86 4.50
C PRO A 305 -10.26 -13.11 5.33
N GLU A 306 -10.10 -14.29 4.73
CA GLU A 306 -10.43 -15.57 5.38
C GLU A 306 -9.66 -15.79 6.68
N LEU A 307 -8.37 -15.47 6.68
CA LEU A 307 -7.52 -15.61 7.86
C LEU A 307 -7.96 -14.73 9.04
N ILE A 308 -8.71 -13.66 8.78
CA ILE A 308 -9.32 -12.83 9.84
C ILE A 308 -10.62 -13.46 10.31
N ARG A 309 -11.46 -13.95 9.39
CA ARG A 309 -12.75 -14.57 9.73
C ARG A 309 -12.58 -15.84 10.56
N SER A 310 -11.56 -16.64 10.23
CA SER A 310 -11.23 -17.87 10.97
C SER A 310 -10.47 -17.62 12.27
N GLY A 311 -10.05 -16.38 12.54
CA GLY A 311 -9.22 -16.03 13.69
C GLY A 311 -7.76 -16.49 13.57
N TRP A 312 -7.32 -16.95 12.39
CA TRP A 312 -5.93 -17.37 12.15
C TRP A 312 -4.92 -16.23 12.31
N ALA A 313 -5.31 -15.01 11.91
CA ALA A 313 -4.53 -13.78 12.00
C ALA A 313 -5.43 -12.55 12.15
N LYS A 314 -4.90 -11.41 12.64
CA LYS A 314 -5.61 -10.11 12.59
C LYS A 314 -4.76 -9.05 11.86
N ARG A 315 -5.39 -7.96 11.41
CA ARG A 315 -4.66 -6.85 10.75
C ARG A 315 -3.84 -6.05 11.77
N ARG A 316 -2.61 -5.72 11.38
CA ARG A 316 -1.80 -4.70 12.06
C ARG A 316 -2.33 -3.29 11.73
N PRO A 317 -2.31 -2.33 12.69
CA PRO A 317 -2.61 -0.93 12.41
C PRO A 317 -1.65 -0.30 11.40
N LEU A 318 -2.15 0.65 10.58
CA LEU A 318 -1.33 1.35 9.58
C LEU A 318 -0.21 2.18 10.22
N SER A 319 -0.48 2.86 11.34
CA SER A 319 0.49 3.72 12.04
C SER A 319 1.77 2.97 12.41
N TRP A 320 1.68 1.67 12.66
CA TRP A 320 2.84 0.87 13.01
C TRP A 320 3.77 0.58 11.82
N ALA A 321 3.25 0.63 10.60
CA ALA A 321 4.01 0.45 9.35
C ALA A 321 4.59 1.77 8.81
N ILE A 322 4.27 2.91 9.44
CA ILE A 322 4.74 4.24 9.01
C ILE A 322 5.89 4.67 9.91
N HIS A 323 7.03 4.97 9.31
CA HIS A 323 8.20 5.56 9.98
C HIS A 323 8.59 6.85 9.26
N GLU A 324 8.94 7.89 10.01
CA GLU A 324 9.34 9.19 9.49
C GLU A 324 10.86 9.32 9.51
N GLU A 325 11.47 9.46 8.34
CA GLU A 325 12.92 9.65 8.12
C GLU A 325 13.83 8.47 8.52
N VAL A 326 13.59 7.84 9.67
CA VAL A 326 14.44 6.79 10.27
C VAL A 326 13.56 5.64 10.74
N TRP A 327 14.01 4.41 10.47
CA TRP A 327 13.35 3.20 10.99
C TRP A 327 13.20 3.27 12.53
N GLY A 328 11.99 2.98 13.00
CA GLY A 328 11.57 3.12 14.41
C GLY A 328 10.92 4.46 14.75
N ARG A 329 11.22 5.56 14.04
CA ARG A 329 10.61 6.88 14.34
C ARG A 329 9.17 6.93 13.85
N ARG A 330 8.21 6.67 14.73
CA ARG A 330 6.77 6.68 14.42
C ARG A 330 6.11 7.94 15.01
N SER A 331 4.96 8.33 14.46
CA SER A 331 4.15 9.42 15.01
C SER A 331 3.49 9.05 16.35
N THR A 332 3.41 7.76 16.67
CA THR A 332 2.95 7.23 17.97
C THR A 332 3.98 6.27 18.55
N SER A 333 4.11 6.24 19.88
CA SER A 333 4.99 5.32 20.59
C SER A 333 4.29 3.97 20.74
N ILE A 334 4.88 2.92 20.15
CA ILE A 334 4.28 1.59 20.18
C ILE A 334 4.22 1.01 21.61
N VAL A 335 5.16 1.42 22.46
CA VAL A 335 5.28 1.04 23.87
C VAL A 335 4.22 1.76 24.70
N ASP A 336 4.06 3.08 24.52
CA ASP A 336 3.01 3.85 25.22
C ASP A 336 1.62 3.35 24.81
N ASP A 337 1.40 3.11 23.50
CA ASP A 337 0.18 2.50 22.98
C ASP A 337 -0.10 1.13 23.65
N ALA A 338 0.94 0.36 24.00
CA ALA A 338 0.80 -0.92 24.68
C ALA A 338 0.39 -0.74 26.14
N HIS A 339 1.03 0.18 26.85
CA HIS A 339 0.69 0.48 28.24
C HIS A 339 -0.73 1.05 28.39
N GLU A 340 -1.15 1.93 27.48
CA GLU A 340 -2.51 2.49 27.48
C GLU A 340 -3.58 1.44 27.15
N ALA A 341 -3.27 0.47 26.29
CA ALA A 341 -4.20 -0.59 25.91
C ALA A 341 -4.35 -1.68 27.00
N ALA A 342 -3.30 -1.96 27.77
CA ALA A 342 -3.26 -3.08 28.72
C ALA A 342 -4.42 -3.13 29.73
N PRO A 343 -4.86 -2.03 30.36
CA PRO A 343 -5.98 -2.05 31.32
C PRO A 343 -7.32 -2.48 30.72
N ASN A 344 -7.51 -2.26 29.42
CA ASN A 344 -8.74 -2.55 28.69
C ASN A 344 -8.62 -3.82 27.83
N ALA A 345 -7.50 -4.54 27.93
CA ALA A 345 -7.25 -5.71 27.11
C ALA A 345 -8.20 -6.85 27.47
N VAL A 346 -8.83 -7.45 26.47
CA VAL A 346 -9.65 -8.65 26.65
C VAL A 346 -8.73 -9.85 26.83
N PRO A 347 -8.89 -10.66 27.89
CA PRO A 347 -8.05 -11.82 28.12
C PRO A 347 -8.01 -12.76 26.91
N ALA A 348 -6.81 -13.03 26.42
CA ALA A 348 -6.58 -13.96 25.33
C ALA A 348 -6.53 -15.39 25.87
N THR A 349 -7.14 -16.31 25.14
CA THR A 349 -6.94 -17.75 25.32
C THR A 349 -6.19 -18.27 24.10
N GLY A 350 -5.31 -19.23 24.30
CA GLY A 350 -4.49 -19.75 23.20
C GLY A 350 -3.18 -20.32 23.70
N GLN A 351 -2.25 -20.46 22.76
CA GLN A 351 -1.03 -21.24 22.96
C GLN A 351 -0.12 -20.63 24.01
N ARG A 352 0.56 -21.51 24.76
CA ARG A 352 1.72 -21.14 25.57
C ARG A 352 2.94 -21.15 24.67
N ILE A 353 3.59 -20.00 24.50
CA ILE A 353 4.80 -19.86 23.69
C ILE A 353 5.96 -19.53 24.62
N ARG A 354 7.06 -20.28 24.52
CA ARG A 354 8.31 -19.94 25.19
C ARG A 354 9.09 -18.97 24.32
N VAL A 355 9.50 -17.83 24.86
CA VAL A 355 10.33 -16.85 24.14
C VAL A 355 11.69 -16.77 24.82
N VAL A 356 12.75 -17.10 24.09
CA VAL A 356 14.13 -17.03 24.57
C VAL A 356 14.81 -15.81 23.95
N VAL A 357 15.24 -14.88 24.79
CA VAL A 357 15.84 -13.60 24.39
C VAL A 357 17.36 -13.69 24.42
N GLY A 358 18.00 -13.43 23.27
CA GLY A 358 19.45 -13.33 23.12
C GLY A 358 20.18 -14.65 23.36
N GLY A 359 19.70 -15.75 22.80
CA GLY A 359 20.35 -17.07 22.85
C GLY A 359 20.73 -17.58 21.45
N ASP A 360 21.55 -18.65 21.39
CA ASP A 360 21.96 -19.30 20.15
C ASP A 360 20.88 -20.26 19.63
N ALA A 361 20.46 -20.07 18.38
CA ALA A 361 19.48 -20.90 17.68
C ALA A 361 19.93 -22.35 17.46
N THR A 362 21.23 -22.66 17.53
CA THR A 362 21.78 -24.00 17.25
C THR A 362 21.28 -25.10 18.20
N ASN A 363 20.75 -24.74 19.37
CA ASN A 363 20.34 -25.70 20.42
C ASN A 363 18.83 -25.96 20.53
N LEU A 364 17.97 -25.32 19.73
CA LEU A 364 16.52 -25.33 19.94
C LEU A 364 15.76 -25.90 18.76
N ALA A 365 15.80 -27.23 18.62
CA ALA A 365 15.01 -28.00 17.65
C ALA A 365 13.50 -28.11 18.00
N SER A 366 12.97 -27.33 18.95
CA SER A 366 11.59 -27.45 19.43
C SER A 366 10.69 -26.34 18.88
N ALA A 367 9.61 -26.71 18.18
CA ALA A 367 8.61 -25.78 17.64
C ALA A 367 7.84 -24.94 18.70
N GLU A 368 8.00 -25.26 19.99
CA GLU A 368 7.35 -24.54 21.11
C GLU A 368 8.18 -23.35 21.66
N ALA A 369 9.41 -23.17 21.16
CA ALA A 369 10.31 -22.11 21.59
C ALA A 369 10.62 -21.17 20.42
N LEU A 370 10.26 -19.89 20.57
CA LEU A 370 10.71 -18.81 19.72
C LEU A 370 12.03 -18.26 20.26
N VAL A 371 13.07 -18.25 19.43
CA VAL A 371 14.34 -17.59 19.76
C VAL A 371 14.34 -16.20 19.13
N VAL A 372 14.58 -15.18 19.94
CA VAL A 372 14.85 -13.83 19.44
C VAL A 372 16.35 -13.62 19.50
N ASP A 373 16.98 -13.71 18.34
CA ASP A 373 18.41 -13.46 18.21
C ASP A 373 18.66 -11.96 18.10
N LEU A 374 19.55 -11.46 18.96
CA LEU A 374 19.95 -10.06 19.06
C LEU A 374 21.35 -9.81 18.48
N HIS A 375 22.02 -10.83 17.93
CA HIS A 375 23.31 -10.70 17.28
C HIS A 375 23.22 -9.85 16.01
N GLU A 376 24.31 -9.14 15.70
CA GLU A 376 24.40 -8.24 14.54
C GLU A 376 24.41 -8.98 13.19
N ASP A 377 24.83 -10.25 13.18
CA ASP A 377 24.89 -11.06 11.97
C ASP A 377 23.60 -11.85 11.77
N LYS A 378 23.07 -11.84 10.54
CA LYS A 378 21.85 -12.58 10.20
C LYS A 378 22.17 -14.10 10.14
N PRO A 379 21.37 -14.96 10.79
CA PRO A 379 21.54 -16.41 10.70
C PRO A 379 21.23 -16.95 9.30
N ASP A 380 21.90 -18.05 8.91
CA ASP A 380 21.78 -18.70 7.60
C ASP A 380 20.40 -19.35 7.36
N HIS A 381 19.65 -19.67 8.42
CA HIS A 381 18.34 -20.30 8.37
C HIS A 381 17.31 -19.58 9.25
N ASP A 382 16.16 -19.25 8.68
CA ASP A 382 15.14 -18.37 9.26
C ASP A 382 13.81 -19.13 9.48
N PHE A 383 13.88 -20.27 10.19
CA PHE A 383 12.70 -21.02 10.63
C PHE A 383 12.68 -21.06 12.16
N GLY A 384 11.77 -20.27 12.75
CA GLY A 384 11.56 -20.24 14.21
C GLY A 384 12.50 -19.33 15.01
N VAL A 385 13.39 -18.59 14.33
CA VAL A 385 14.29 -17.59 14.93
C VAL A 385 13.88 -16.22 14.41
N LEU A 386 13.37 -15.34 15.28
CA LEU A 386 13.16 -13.94 14.90
C LEU A 386 14.48 -13.19 15.08
N TRP A 387 15.15 -12.91 13.97
CA TRP A 387 16.33 -12.04 13.98
C TRP A 387 15.91 -10.57 14.11
N ARG A 388 16.33 -9.93 15.21
CA ARG A 388 15.97 -8.56 15.61
C ARG A 388 17.18 -7.85 16.22
N PRO A 389 18.19 -7.45 15.42
CA PRO A 389 19.34 -6.72 15.93
C PRO A 389 18.90 -5.33 16.39
N ALA A 390 18.71 -5.14 17.69
CA ALA A 390 18.40 -3.85 18.28
C ALA A 390 19.66 -3.02 18.48
N ARG A 391 19.68 -1.78 17.98
CA ARG A 391 20.84 -0.87 18.11
C ARG A 391 20.89 -0.20 19.48
N THR A 392 19.72 0.01 20.10
CA THR A 392 19.57 0.61 21.43
C THR A 392 18.58 -0.19 22.27
N PRO A 393 18.62 -0.06 23.62
CA PRO A 393 17.62 -0.66 24.50
C PRO A 393 16.18 -0.22 24.16
N GLU A 394 15.97 1.04 23.80
CA GLU A 394 14.65 1.58 23.44
C GLU A 394 14.10 0.88 22.19
N GLU A 395 14.94 0.69 21.16
CA GLU A 395 14.57 -0.07 19.97
C GLU A 395 14.28 -1.55 20.31
N ALA A 396 15.03 -2.14 21.24
CA ALA A 396 14.78 -3.49 21.70
C ALA A 396 13.43 -3.61 22.42
N GLU A 397 13.05 -2.64 23.24
CA GLU A 397 11.74 -2.59 23.88
C GLU A 397 10.60 -2.50 22.86
N GLU A 398 10.73 -1.65 21.83
CA GLU A 398 9.76 -1.59 20.73
C GLU A 398 9.63 -2.94 20.01
N TYR A 399 10.75 -3.61 19.70
CA TYR A 399 10.72 -4.95 19.11
C TYR A 399 10.04 -5.97 20.03
N GLY A 400 10.25 -5.89 21.34
CA GLY A 400 9.57 -6.76 22.28
C GLY A 400 8.06 -6.61 22.20
N VAL A 401 7.57 -5.36 22.14
CA VAL A 401 6.15 -5.06 21.97
C VAL A 401 5.61 -5.60 20.64
N GLU A 402 6.33 -5.40 19.53
CA GLU A 402 5.96 -5.93 18.22
C GLU A 402 5.87 -7.45 18.21
N ILE A 403 6.87 -8.14 18.76
CA ILE A 403 6.92 -9.60 18.80
C ILE A 403 5.74 -10.15 19.61
N ALA A 404 5.48 -9.63 20.81
CA ALA A 404 4.37 -10.11 21.63
C ALA A 404 3.02 -9.90 20.93
N ARG A 405 2.86 -8.79 20.22
CA ARG A 405 1.67 -8.50 19.40
C ARG A 405 1.55 -9.42 18.21
N ASP A 406 2.63 -9.69 17.48
CA ASP A 406 2.63 -10.65 16.37
C ASP A 406 2.27 -12.06 16.85
N LEU A 407 2.78 -12.47 18.02
CA LEU A 407 2.40 -13.74 18.65
C LEU A 407 0.92 -13.75 19.07
N ALA A 408 0.40 -12.64 19.59
CA ALA A 408 -1.02 -12.50 19.91
C ALA A 408 -1.92 -12.56 18.66
N LEU A 409 -1.51 -11.90 17.56
CA LEU A 409 -2.15 -12.01 16.25
C LEU A 409 -2.13 -13.44 15.74
N GLN A 410 -1.14 -14.21 16.17
CA GLN A 410 -0.96 -15.62 15.91
C GLN A 410 -1.62 -16.55 16.95
N GLY A 411 -2.53 -16.05 17.79
CA GLY A 411 -3.31 -16.89 18.70
C GLY A 411 -2.54 -17.38 19.94
N ALA A 412 -1.43 -16.73 20.31
CA ALA A 412 -0.82 -16.95 21.62
C ALA A 412 -1.72 -16.43 22.74
N GLY A 413 -1.83 -17.20 23.84
CA GLY A 413 -2.53 -16.80 25.06
C GLY A 413 -1.59 -16.57 26.25
N HIS A 414 -0.36 -17.09 26.18
CA HIS A 414 0.64 -16.95 27.23
C HIS A 414 2.07 -16.91 26.69
N LEU A 415 2.90 -16.01 27.23
CA LEU A 415 4.34 -15.93 26.92
C LEU A 415 5.21 -16.30 28.13
N ASP A 416 6.04 -17.34 28.01
CA ASP A 416 7.10 -17.67 28.97
C ASP A 416 8.43 -17.04 28.50
N VAL A 417 8.76 -15.85 29.02
CA VAL A 417 9.91 -15.05 28.58
C VAL A 417 11.15 -15.41 29.40
N ARG A 418 12.22 -15.84 28.73
CA ARG A 418 13.50 -16.20 29.35
C ARG A 418 14.64 -15.44 28.70
N THR A 419 15.45 -14.75 29.50
CA THR A 419 16.64 -14.06 29.00
C THR A 419 17.85 -15.01 29.05
N ALA A 420 18.37 -15.39 27.89
CA ALA A 420 19.56 -16.24 27.79
C ALA A 420 20.87 -15.44 27.94
N THR A 421 20.83 -14.14 27.69
CA THR A 421 21.96 -13.22 27.90
C THR A 421 21.59 -12.07 28.83
N ASP A 422 22.56 -11.65 29.64
CA ASP A 422 22.44 -10.50 30.53
C ASP A 422 22.97 -9.24 29.84
N SER A 423 22.13 -8.58 29.05
CA SER A 423 22.46 -7.31 28.37
C SER A 423 21.33 -6.28 28.51
N PRO A 424 21.63 -4.97 28.40
CA PRO A 424 20.60 -3.92 28.42
C PRO A 424 19.52 -4.12 27.35
N ALA A 425 19.91 -4.52 26.13
CA ALA A 425 18.99 -4.80 25.03
C ALA A 425 18.11 -6.04 25.31
N ALA A 426 18.67 -7.11 25.86
CA ALA A 426 17.91 -8.30 26.23
C ALA A 426 16.86 -8.00 27.33
N LYS A 427 17.23 -7.18 28.32
CA LYS A 427 16.30 -6.73 29.37
C LYS A 427 15.19 -5.86 28.79
N ALA A 428 15.53 -4.88 27.95
CA ALA A 428 14.54 -3.99 27.35
C ALA A 428 13.58 -4.74 26.40
N LEU A 429 14.09 -5.67 25.58
CA LEU A 429 13.24 -6.55 24.76
C LEU A 429 12.30 -7.39 25.64
N ALA A 430 12.79 -7.93 26.75
CA ALA A 430 11.95 -8.67 27.68
C ALA A 430 10.85 -7.81 28.31
N GLU A 431 11.12 -6.55 28.68
CA GLU A 431 10.09 -5.62 29.16
C GLU A 431 9.08 -5.28 28.06
N GLY A 432 9.54 -5.02 26.84
CA GLY A 432 8.67 -4.80 25.69
C GLY A 432 7.74 -5.99 25.42
N LEU A 433 8.26 -7.23 25.50
CA LEU A 433 7.45 -8.45 25.37
C LEU A 433 6.32 -8.50 26.41
N LYS A 434 6.59 -8.10 27.66
CA LYS A 434 5.58 -8.07 28.73
C LYS A 434 4.53 -6.98 28.49
N ALA A 435 4.97 -5.79 28.11
CA ALA A 435 4.08 -4.68 27.79
C ALA A 435 3.16 -5.03 26.62
N GLY A 436 3.72 -5.57 25.53
CA GLY A 436 2.95 -6.03 24.37
C GLY A 436 2.02 -7.20 24.68
N ALA A 437 2.45 -8.16 25.50
CA ALA A 437 1.60 -9.27 25.95
C ALA A 437 0.38 -8.75 26.73
N SER A 438 0.62 -7.89 27.72
CA SER A 438 -0.43 -7.27 28.53
C SER A 438 -1.42 -6.47 27.68
N ALA A 439 -0.91 -5.67 26.74
CA ALA A 439 -1.72 -4.89 25.79
C ALA A 439 -2.66 -5.75 24.94
N CYS A 440 -2.26 -6.99 24.65
CA CYS A 440 -3.03 -7.95 23.88
C CYS A 440 -3.83 -8.94 24.73
N GLY A 441 -3.82 -8.78 26.06
CA GLY A 441 -4.53 -9.65 26.99
C GLY A 441 -3.89 -11.02 27.21
N LEU A 442 -2.63 -11.18 26.82
CA LEU A 442 -1.84 -12.39 27.05
C LEU A 442 -1.32 -12.37 28.48
N THR A 443 -1.31 -13.54 29.10
CA THR A 443 -0.59 -13.70 30.37
C THR A 443 0.91 -13.90 30.09
N HIS A 444 1.79 -13.55 31.04
CA HIS A 444 3.22 -13.75 30.86
C HIS A 444 3.93 -14.18 32.15
N SER A 445 5.00 -14.96 32.03
CA SER A 445 5.91 -15.33 33.12
C SER A 445 7.36 -14.99 32.74
N CYS A 446 8.20 -14.78 33.75
CA CYS A 446 9.63 -14.59 33.57
C CYS A 446 10.41 -15.54 34.47
N ALA A 447 11.49 -16.11 33.94
CA ALA A 447 12.41 -16.99 34.65
C ALA A 447 13.85 -16.49 34.52
#